data_AF-A0A843M759-F1
#
_entry.id   AF-A0A843M759-F1
#
_cell.length_a   1.000
_cell.length_b   1.000
_cell.length_c   1.000
_cell.angle_alpha   90.00
_cell.angle_beta   90.00
_cell.angle_gamma   90.00
#
_symmetry.space_group_name_H-M   'P 1'
#
loop_
_entity.id
_entity.type
_entity.pdbx_description
1 polymer ?
#
loop_
_entity_poly.entity_id
_entity_poly.type
_entity_poly.pdbx_seq_one_letter_code
_entity_poly.pdbx_strand_id
1 'polypeptide(L)' 'MSSVQSYKRIPITPKTWEKLSILKKPGETFDHLITDLIEEREKLDIIRHVTKVSEQGEFLSLDEAEEAWKE' A
#
# COMPACT_ATOMS: atom_id res chain seq x y z
N MET A 1 12.82 -7.94 28.30
CA MET A 1 11.35 -8.13 28.31
C MET A 1 10.91 -8.31 26.88
N SER A 2 10.62 -9.53 26.46
CA SER A 2 10.10 -9.81 25.12
C SER A 2 8.62 -9.45 25.08
N SER A 3 8.27 -8.41 24.31
CA SER A 3 6.87 -8.13 23.97
C SER A 3 6.32 -9.33 23.21
N VAL A 4 5.28 -9.96 23.76
CA VAL A 4 4.60 -11.07 23.08
C VAL A 4 3.85 -10.47 21.89
N GLN A 5 4.36 -10.72 20.68
CA GLN A 5 3.68 -10.36 19.45
C GLN A 5 2.42 -11.24 19.33
N SER A 6 1.25 -10.61 19.46
CA SER A 6 -0.04 -11.31 19.39
C SER A 6 -0.48 -11.44 17.94
N TYR A 7 -0.45 -12.66 17.40
CA TYR A 7 -0.90 -12.93 16.04
C TYR A 7 -2.43 -12.90 15.94
N LYS A 8 -2.95 -12.18 14.94
CA LYS A 8 -4.35 -12.23 14.56
C LYS A 8 -4.56 -13.32 13.51
N ARG A 9 -5.65 -14.07 13.61
CA ARG A 9 -6.02 -15.10 12.63
C ARG A 9 -6.83 -14.45 11.51
N ILE A 10 -6.38 -14.63 10.27
CA ILE A 10 -7.11 -14.18 9.07
C ILE A 10 -7.60 -15.46 8.36
N PRO A 11 -8.91 -15.73 8.34
CA PRO A 11 -9.43 -16.86 7.59
C PRO A 11 -9.27 -16.58 6.09
N ILE A 12 -8.67 -17.53 5.37
CA ILE A 12 -8.47 -17.45 3.92
C ILE A 12 -8.89 -18.76 3.27
N THR A 13 -9.27 -18.68 1.99
CA THR A 13 -9.62 -19.87 1.22
C THR A 13 -8.37 -20.71 0.92
N PRO A 14 -8.49 -22.04 0.70
CA PRO A 14 -7.36 -22.87 0.29
C PRO A 14 -6.66 -22.35 -0.98
N LYS A 15 -7.45 -21.86 -1.94
CA LYS A 15 -6.94 -21.26 -3.18
C LYS A 15 -6.10 -20.01 -2.93
N THR A 16 -6.52 -19.15 -2.01
CA THR A 16 -5.75 -17.97 -1.62
C THR A 16 -4.46 -18.37 -0.91
N TRP A 17 -4.53 -19.36 -0.01
CA TRP A 17 -3.37 -19.87 0.71
C TRP A 17 -2.31 -20.49 -0.22
N GLU A 18 -2.74 -21.25 -1.23
CA GLU A 18 -1.85 -21.82 -2.26
C GLU A 18 -1.12 -20.71 -3.02
N LYS A 19 -1.84 -19.68 -3.48
CA LYS A 19 -1.23 -18.54 -4.18
C LYS A 19 -0.21 -17.80 -3.32
N LEU A 20 -0.55 -17.51 -2.06
CA LEU A 20 0.39 -16.87 -1.14
C LEU A 20 1.62 -17.75 -0.90
N SER A 21 1.45 -19.07 -0.84
CA SER A 21 2.56 -20.00 -0.64
C SER A 21 3.53 -20.04 -1.83
N ILE A 22 3.03 -19.85 -3.06
CA ILE A 22 3.85 -19.75 -4.27
C ILE A 22 4.63 -18.43 -4.30
N LEU A 23 4.02 -17.34 -3.83
CA LEU A 23 4.65 -16.01 -3.80
C LEU A 23 5.72 -15.89 -2.70
N LYS A 24 5.59 -16.67 -1.62
CA LYS A 24 6.46 -16.59 -0.46
C LYS A 24 7.89 -17.05 -0.79
N LYS A 25 8.90 -16.26 -0.40
CA LYS A 25 10.31 -16.61 -0.54
C LYS A 25 10.75 -17.64 0.50
N PRO A 26 11.82 -18.43 0.24
CA PRO A 26 12.39 -19.32 1.25
C PRO A 26 12.78 -18.57 2.52
N GLY A 27 12.35 -19.05 3.69
CA GLY A 27 12.65 -18.44 5.00
C GLY A 27 11.75 -17.26 5.40
N GLU A 28 10.90 -16.77 4.51
CA GLU A 28 9.98 -15.67 4.78
C GLU A 28 8.72 -16.15 5.54
N THR A 29 8.10 -15.29 6.35
CA THR A 29 6.79 -15.59 6.96
C THR A 29 5.65 -15.00 6.12
N PHE A 30 4.42 -15.49 6.30
CA PHE A 30 3.28 -14.88 5.61
C PHE A 30 3.04 -13.42 6.02
N ASP A 31 3.45 -13.04 7.24
CA ASP A 31 3.34 -11.67 7.73
C ASP A 31 4.23 -10.71 6.92
N HIS A 32 5.47 -11.12 6.64
CA HIS A 32 6.39 -10.37 5.77
C HIS A 32 5.82 -10.25 4.34
N LEU A 33 5.40 -11.36 3.74
CA LEU A 33 4.82 -11.35 2.41
C LEU A 33 3.59 -10.43 2.32
N ILE A 34 2.69 -10.50 3.31
CA ILE A 34 1.49 -9.66 3.34
C ILE A 34 1.87 -8.19 3.49
N THR A 35 2.88 -7.88 4.29
CA THR A 35 3.40 -6.51 4.44
C THR A 35 3.95 -5.98 3.12
N ASP A 36 4.79 -6.76 2.44
CA ASP A 36 5.35 -6.39 1.12
C ASP A 36 4.24 -6.14 0.08
N LEU A 37 3.22 -7.00 0.05
CA LEU A 37 2.08 -6.85 -0.86
C LEU A 37 1.22 -5.61 -0.54
N ILE A 38 1.09 -5.23 0.74
CA ILE A 38 0.40 -4.00 1.15
C ILE A 38 1.19 -2.79 0.67
N GLU A 39 2.50 -2.75 0.91
CA GLU A 39 3.35 -1.64 0.46
C GLU A 39 3.33 -1.46 -1.07
N GLU A 40 3.37 -2.56 -1.82
CA GLU A 40 3.27 -2.52 -3.27
C GLU A 40 1.92 -1.93 -3.72
N ARG A 41 0.82 -2.34 -3.07
CA ARG A 41 -0.51 -1.81 -3.37
C ARG A 41 -0.61 -0.31 -3.08
N GLU A 42 -0.08 0.15 -1.95
CA GLU A 42 -0.07 1.58 -1.59
C GLU A 42 0.71 2.41 -2.62
N LYS A 43 1.88 1.92 -3.05
CA LYS A 43 2.67 2.56 -4.11
C LYS A 43 1.89 2.66 -5.42
N LEU A 44 1.20 1.59 -5.83
CA LEU A 44 0.36 1.60 -7.03
C LEU A 44 -0.82 2.57 -6.91
N ASP A 45 -1.42 2.69 -5.73
CA ASP A 45 -2.53 3.61 -5.51
C ASP A 45 -2.06 5.07 -5.54
N ILE A 46 -0.88 5.38 -5.00
CA ILE A 46 -0.23 6.70 -5.14
C ILE A 46 0.03 7.01 -6.61
N ILE A 47 0.68 6.10 -7.36
CA ILE A 47 0.98 6.30 -8.77
C ILE A 47 -0.31 6.56 -9.55
N ARG A 48 -1.33 5.73 -9.36
CA ARG A 48 -2.63 5.89 -10.01
C ARG A 48 -3.28 7.24 -9.70
N HIS A 49 -3.19 7.68 -8.45
CA HIS A 49 -3.74 8.96 -8.02
C HIS A 49 -3.03 10.11 -8.70
N VAL A 50 -1.69 10.12 -8.68
CA VAL A 50 -0.87 11.14 -9.34
C VAL A 50 -1.12 11.16 -10.85
N THR A 51 -1.16 9.99 -11.50
CA THR A 51 -1.48 9.89 -12.93
C THR A 51 -2.85 10.50 -13.23
N LYS A 52 -3.88 10.15 -12.45
CA LYS A 52 -5.21 10.72 -12.63
C LYS A 52 -5.21 12.25 -12.47
N VAL A 53 -4.53 12.78 -11.45
CA VAL A 53 -4.39 14.23 -11.25
C VAL A 53 -3.64 14.86 -12.43
N SER A 54 -2.57 14.23 -12.94
CA SER A 54 -1.83 14.72 -14.11
C SER A 54 -2.67 14.80 -15.39
N GLU A 55 -3.58 13.85 -15.59
CA GLU A 55 -4.40 13.76 -16.80
C GLU A 55 -5.65 14.63 -16.75
N GLN A 56 -6.21 14.87 -15.56
CA GLN A 56 -7.54 15.48 -15.38
C GLN A 56 -7.53 16.73 -14.52
N GLY A 57 -6.40 17.07 -13.90
CA GLY A 57 -6.29 18.16 -12.95
C GLY A 57 -6.15 19.52 -13.64
N GLU A 58 -6.85 20.52 -13.09
CA GLU A 58 -6.47 21.91 -13.28
C GLU A 58 -5.36 22.24 -12.29
N PHE A 59 -4.21 22.69 -12.81
CA PHE A 59 -3.05 23.04 -12.00
C PHE A 59 -3.01 24.56 -11.82
N LEU A 60 -2.89 24.99 -10.58
CA LEU A 60 -2.59 26.38 -10.24
C LEU A 60 -1.08 26.60 -10.30
N SER A 61 -0.68 27.81 -10.66
CA SER A 61 0.70 28.26 -10.43
C SER A 61 1.01 28.33 -8.94
N LEU A 62 2.31 28.34 -8.59
CA LEU A 62 2.72 28.42 -7.19
C LEU A 62 2.27 29.73 -6.53
N ASP A 63 2.24 30.83 -7.29
CA ASP A 63 1.77 32.14 -6.81
C ASP A 63 0.27 32.10 -6.48
N GLU A 64 -0.55 31.51 -7.36
CA GLU A 64 -2.00 31.32 -7.14
C GLU A 64 -2.30 30.37 -5.96
N ALA A 65 -1.50 29.32 -5.78
CA ALA A 65 -1.65 28.40 -4.66
C ALA A 65 -1.26 29.04 -3.31
N GLU A 66 -0.24 29.90 -3.30
CA GLU A 66 0.17 30.64 -2.10
C GLU A 66 -0.89 31.63 -1.64
N GLU A 67 -1.63 32.24 -2.57
CA GLU A 67 -2.79 33.08 -2.26
C GLU A 67 -3.97 32.25 -1.72
N ALA A 68 -4.26 31.10 -2.34
CA ALA A 68 -5.38 30.24 -1.94
C ALA A 68 -5.23 29.59 -0.54
N TRP A 69 -4.01 29.41 -0.03
CA TRP A 69 -3.75 28.85 1.30
C TRP A 69 -3.61 29.89 2.42
N LYS A 70 -3.71 31.19 2.09
CA LYS A 70 -3.73 32.29 3.06
C LYS A 70 -5.14 32.59 3.60
N GLU A 71 -6.19 32.02 3.01
CA GLU A 71 -7.57 32.01 3.52
C GLU A 71 -7.85 30.82 4.44
#